data_AF-A0AAX0AUR0-F1
#
_entry.id   AF-A0AAX0AUR0-F1
#
_cell.length_a   1.000
_cell.length_b   1.000
_cell.length_c   1.000
_cell.angle_alpha   90.00
_cell.angle_beta   90.00
_cell.angle_gamma   90.00
#
_symmetry.space_group_name_H-M   'P 1'
#
loop_
_entity.id
_entity.type
_entity.pdbx_description
1 polymer ?
#
loop_
_entity_poly.entity_id
_entity_poly.type
_entity_poly.pdbx_seq_one_letter_code
_entity_poly.pdbx_strand_id
1 'polypeptide(L)'
;MNHVIELFNHYGYIAVLISLVLELIAFPLPGEALMTYCGYVVYMNKMSYLLSIIVATSGAIIGITISYFIGRALEIKLIEKYGCYIHLNKNRMDKISTWYQKYGGILLIVAYFIPGIRHITGYFSGMTKV
;
A
#
# COMPACT_ATOMS: atom_id res chain seq x y z
N MET A 1 -31.72 12.38 12.27
CA MET A 1 -31.20 11.59 11.14
C MET A 1 -29.85 12.08 10.63
N ASN A 2 -29.55 13.39 10.67
CA ASN A 2 -28.26 13.93 10.20
C ASN A 2 -27.03 13.44 10.99
N HIS A 3 -27.12 13.28 12.32
CA HIS A 3 -25.98 12.79 13.12
C HIS A 3 -25.57 11.34 12.83
N VAL A 4 -26.50 10.46 12.41
CA VAL A 4 -26.16 9.08 12.05
C VAL A 4 -25.40 9.04 10.73
N ILE A 5 -25.76 9.93 9.79
CA ILE A 5 -25.05 10.13 8.52
C ILE A 5 -23.70 10.80 8.77
N GLU A 6 -23.60 11.71 9.74
CA GLU A 6 -22.35 12.35 10.16
C GLU A 6 -21.39 11.36 10.82
N LEU A 7 -21.88 10.47 11.69
CA LEU A 7 -21.13 9.34 12.25
C LEU A 7 -20.71 8.37 11.14
N PHE A 8 -21.60 7.96 10.23
CA PHE A 8 -21.24 7.07 9.12
C PHE A 8 -20.23 7.71 8.16
N ASN A 9 -20.34 9.02 7.92
CA ASN A 9 -19.33 9.78 7.21
C ASN A 9 -18.00 9.70 7.98
N HIS A 10 -17.97 10.13 9.25
CA HIS A 10 -16.72 10.19 10.01
C HIS A 10 -16.03 8.83 10.17
N TYR A 11 -16.76 7.78 10.54
CA TYR A 11 -16.20 6.45 10.76
C TYR A 11 -15.98 5.67 9.46
N GLY A 12 -16.81 5.88 8.42
CA GLY A 12 -16.67 5.24 7.12
C GLY A 12 -15.40 5.68 6.40
N TYR A 13 -15.14 6.99 6.33
CA TYR A 13 -13.91 7.51 5.73
C TYR A 13 -12.66 7.08 6.52
N ILE A 14 -12.71 7.18 7.85
CA ILE A 14 -11.58 6.76 8.71
C ILE A 14 -11.30 5.26 8.56
N ALA A 15 -12.35 4.42 8.52
CA ALA A 15 -12.19 2.99 8.32
C ALA A 15 -11.54 2.67 6.97
N VAL A 16 -11.94 3.35 5.89
CA VAL A 16 -11.30 3.20 4.56
C VAL A 16 -9.82 3.61 4.62
N LEU A 17 -9.51 4.75 5.24
CA LEU A 17 -8.14 5.25 5.36
C LEU A 17 -7.26 4.27 6.12
N ILE A 18 -7.68 3.86 7.33
CA ILE A 18 -6.92 2.96 8.18
C ILE A 18 -6.76 1.58 7.51
N SER A 19 -7.81 1.08 6.88
CA SER A 19 -7.76 -0.22 6.19
C SER A 19 -6.73 -0.20 5.05
N LEU A 20 -6.73 0.84 4.22
CA LEU A 20 -5.77 0.98 3.13
C LEU A 20 -4.33 1.11 3.64
N VAL A 21 -4.13 1.89 4.70
CA VAL A 21 -2.82 2.03 5.34
C VAL A 21 -2.33 0.67 5.86
N LEU A 22 -3.16 -0.05 6.60
CA LEU A 22 -2.82 -1.38 7.14
C LEU A 22 -2.52 -2.40 6.04
N GLU A 23 -3.34 -2.40 5.00
CA GLU A 23 -3.18 -3.28 3.85
C GLU A 23 -1.85 -3.04 3.11
N LEU A 24 -1.46 -1.77 2.97
CA LEU A 24 -0.19 -1.39 2.34
C LEU A 24 1.03 -1.69 3.22
N ILE A 25 0.85 -1.76 4.54
CA ILE A 25 1.87 -2.23 5.50
C ILE A 25 1.96 -3.78 5.53
N ALA A 26 1.53 -4.45 4.45
CA ALA A 26 1.56 -5.89 4.26
C ALA A 26 0.73 -6.70 5.27
N PHE A 27 -0.24 -6.07 5.94
CA PHE A 27 -1.25 -6.82 6.66
C PHE A 27 -2.17 -7.50 5.62
N PRO A 28 -2.38 -8.84 5.66
CA PRO A 28 -3.14 -9.57 4.65
C PRO A 28 -4.65 -9.31 4.81
N LEU A 29 -5.07 -8.09 4.51
CA LEU A 29 -6.47 -7.68 4.46
C LEU A 29 -6.99 -7.86 3.03
N PRO A 30 -8.25 -8.29 2.86
CA PRO A 30 -8.91 -8.31 1.56
C PRO A 30 -9.26 -6.87 1.14
N GLY A 31 -8.25 -6.09 0.75
CA GLY A 31 -8.42 -4.70 0.37
C GLY A 31 -9.32 -4.47 -0.82
N GLU A 32 -9.28 -5.39 -1.80
CA GLU A 32 -10.15 -5.37 -2.97
C GLU A 32 -11.64 -5.50 -2.56
N ALA A 33 -11.94 -6.35 -1.58
CA ALA A 33 -13.28 -6.47 -1.04
C ALA A 33 -13.71 -5.19 -0.29
N LEU A 34 -12.82 -4.59 0.49
CA LEU A 34 -13.09 -3.34 1.21
C LEU A 34 -13.32 -2.15 0.24
N MET A 35 -12.52 -2.04 -0.81
CA MET A 35 -12.70 -1.02 -1.86
C MET A 35 -13.99 -1.24 -2.64
N THR A 36 -14.33 -2.50 -2.96
CA THR A 36 -15.59 -2.84 -3.61
C THR A 36 -16.79 -2.48 -2.74
N TYR A 37 -16.71 -2.78 -1.44
CA TYR A 37 -17.74 -2.41 -0.47
C TYR A 37 -17.84 -0.88 -0.32
N CYS A 38 -16.72 -0.17 -0.26
CA CYS A 38 -16.70 1.30 -0.25
C CYS A 38 -17.42 1.88 -1.47
N GLY A 39 -17.15 1.35 -2.67
CA GLY A 39 -17.85 1.74 -3.90
C GLY A 39 -19.36 1.50 -3.83
N TYR A 40 -19.79 0.35 -3.27
CA TYR A 40 -21.21 0.05 -3.06
C TYR A 40 -21.89 1.03 -2.08
N VAL A 41 -21.22 1.41 -0.99
CA VAL A 41 -21.74 2.37 -0.01
C VAL A 41 -21.85 3.77 -0.60
N VAL A 42 -20.90 4.17 -1.46
CA VAL A 42 -20.97 5.42 -2.24
C VAL A 42 -22.14 5.38 -3.22
N TYR A 43 -22.36 4.26 -3.92
CA TYR A 43 -23.50 4.09 -4.82
C TYR A 43 -24.86 4.23 -4.10
N MET A 44 -24.93 3.76 -2.85
CA MET A 44 -26.11 3.92 -1.98
C MET A 44 -26.30 5.35 -1.45
N ASN A 45 -25.54 6.34 -1.91
CA ASN A 45 -25.52 7.73 -1.44
C ASN A 45 -25.27 7.86 0.07
N LYS A 46 -24.63 6.87 0.70
CA LYS A 46 -24.28 6.90 2.12
C LYS A 46 -22.91 7.54 2.39
N MET A 47 -22.08 7.65 1.35
CA MET A 47 -20.79 8.35 1.36
C MET A 47 -20.67 9.21 0.10
N SER A 48 -20.02 10.37 0.23
CA SER A 48 -19.73 11.26 -0.88
C SER A 48 -18.60 10.66 -1.73
N TYR A 49 -18.88 10.53 -3.03
CA TYR A 49 -17.92 10.03 -4.02
C TYR A 49 -16.58 10.78 -3.97
N LEU A 50 -16.64 12.12 -3.92
CA LEU A 50 -15.45 12.96 -3.98
C LEU A 50 -14.60 12.83 -2.70
N LEU A 51 -15.25 12.81 -1.52
CA LEU A 51 -14.56 12.57 -0.25
C LEU A 51 -13.95 11.17 -0.18
N SER A 52 -14.69 10.13 -0.63
CA SER A 52 -14.17 8.77 -0.66
C SER A 52 -12.92 8.64 -1.51
N ILE A 53 -12.85 9.30 -2.67
CA ILE A 53 -11.66 9.32 -3.52
C ILE A 53 -10.49 9.99 -2.81
N ILE A 54 -10.70 11.16 -2.21
CA ILE A 54 -9.64 11.91 -1.53
C ILE A 54 -9.08 11.08 -0.36
N VAL A 55 -9.97 10.48 0.42
CA VAL A 55 -9.61 9.65 1.59
C VAL A 55 -8.91 8.36 1.17
N ALA A 56 -9.38 7.68 0.12
CA ALA A 56 -8.73 6.49 -0.39
C ALA A 56 -7.34 6.80 -0.95
N THR A 57 -7.21 7.91 -1.69
CA THR A 57 -5.94 8.36 -2.26
C THR A 57 -4.95 8.74 -1.15
N SER A 58 -5.39 9.49 -0.13
CA SER A 58 -4.52 9.86 0.99
C SER A 58 -4.10 8.64 1.82
N GLY A 59 -5.01 7.70 2.09
CA GLY A 59 -4.70 6.44 2.75
C GLY A 59 -3.66 5.63 1.98
N ALA A 60 -3.79 5.56 0.64
CA ALA A 60 -2.84 4.87 -0.20
C ALA A 60 -1.44 5.52 -0.17
N ILE A 61 -1.37 6.85 -0.28
CA ILE A 61 -0.11 7.60 -0.20
C ILE A 61 0.57 7.38 1.16
N ILE A 62 -0.18 7.47 2.25
CA ILE A 62 0.36 7.27 3.60
C ILE A 62 0.86 5.83 3.76
N GLY A 63 0.07 4.84 3.34
CA GLY A 63 0.45 3.44 3.43
C GLY A 63 1.75 3.13 2.66
N ILE A 64 1.85 3.56 1.41
CA ILE A 64 3.06 3.37 0.58
C ILE A 64 4.25 4.09 1.21
N THR A 65 4.06 5.30 1.73
CA THR A 65 5.12 6.08 2.38
C THR A 65 5.65 5.36 3.61
N ILE A 66 4.76 4.81 4.46
CA ILE A 66 5.16 4.02 5.63
C ILE A 66 5.92 2.78 5.18
N SER A 67 5.42 2.03 4.20
CA SER A 67 6.11 0.85 3.67
C SER A 67 7.47 1.17 3.06
N TYR A 68 7.62 2.33 2.41
CA TYR A 68 8.91 2.86 1.95
C TYR A 68 9.87 3.12 3.12
N PHE A 69 9.41 3.80 4.17
CA PHE A 69 10.25 4.04 5.34
C PHE A 69 10.63 2.74 6.06
N ILE A 70 9.71 1.78 6.15
CA ILE A 70 10.02 0.45 6.70
C ILE A 70 11.06 -0.27 5.82
N GLY A 71 10.86 -0.27 4.50
CA GLY A 71 11.82 -0.83 3.55
C GLY A 71 13.19 -0.16 3.60
N ARG A 72 13.23 1.15 3.82
CA ARG A 72 14.46 1.94 3.97
C ARG A 72 15.16 1.69 5.31
N ALA A 73 14.40 1.52 6.39
CA ALA A 73 14.90 1.22 7.72
C ALA A 73 15.37 -0.24 7.85
N LEU A 74 14.84 -1.14 7.03
CA LEU A 74 15.38 -2.48 6.77
C LEU A 74 16.72 -2.32 6.01
N GLU A 75 17.77 -1.94 6.73
CA GLU A 75 19.12 -1.88 6.19
C GLU A 75 19.51 -3.25 5.61
N ILE A 76 20.32 -3.24 4.55
CA ILE A 76 20.88 -4.42 3.87
C ILE A 76 21.48 -5.45 4.87
N LYS A 77 21.93 -5.00 6.05
CA LYS A 77 22.42 -5.87 7.15
C LYS A 77 21.34 -6.76 7.78
N LEU A 78 20.09 -6.29 7.89
CA LEU A 78 18.95 -7.12 8.35
C LEU A 78 18.56 -8.13 7.28
N ILE A 79 18.69 -7.80 6.00
CA ILE A 79 18.47 -8.72 4.88
C ILE A 79 19.56 -9.80 4.85
N GLU A 80 20.82 -9.50 5.19
CA GLU A 80 21.85 -10.54 5.36
C GLU A 80 21.55 -11.49 6.53
N LYS A 81 20.90 -11.00 7.61
CA LYS A 81 20.59 -11.82 8.80
C LYS A 81 19.26 -12.60 8.71
N TYR A 82 18.26 -12.05 8.02
CA TYR A 82 16.91 -12.62 7.91
C TYR A 82 16.52 -13.00 6.47
N GLY A 83 17.39 -12.80 5.47
CA GLY A 83 17.11 -13.08 4.06
C GLY A 83 16.77 -14.55 3.75
N CYS A 84 17.24 -15.48 4.59
CA CYS A 84 16.82 -16.89 4.53
C CYS A 84 15.33 -17.10 4.86
N TYR A 85 14.75 -16.30 5.75
CA TYR A 85 13.32 -16.41 6.09
C TYR A 85 12.40 -15.87 4.99
N ILE A 86 12.92 -15.02 4.08
CA ILE A 86 12.16 -14.35 3.02
C ILE A 86 12.60 -14.80 1.61
N HIS A 87 13.48 -15.80 1.48
CA HIS A 87 14.04 -16.26 0.20
C HIS A 87 14.68 -15.14 -0.67
N LEU A 88 15.10 -14.04 -0.04
CA LEU A 88 15.77 -12.90 -0.67
C LEU A 88 17.29 -13.13 -0.60
N ASN A 89 17.79 -13.93 -1.54
CA ASN A 89 19.23 -14.14 -1.71
C ASN A 89 19.90 -12.88 -2.30
N LYS A 90 21.17 -12.62 -1.97
CA LYS A 90 21.96 -11.45 -2.41
C LYS A 90 21.91 -11.27 -3.94
N ASN A 91 22.01 -12.36 -4.69
CA ASN A 91 21.88 -12.37 -6.15
C ASN A 91 20.51 -11.90 -6.68
N ARG A 92 19.42 -12.07 -5.92
CA ARG A 92 18.09 -11.57 -6.32
C ARG A 92 17.97 -10.08 -6.03
N MET A 93 18.50 -9.61 -4.90
CA MET A 93 18.57 -8.19 -4.58
C MET A 93 19.37 -7.40 -5.62
N ASP A 94 20.51 -7.93 -6.07
CA ASP A 94 21.32 -7.30 -7.13
C ASP A 94 20.58 -7.29 -8.48
N LYS A 95 19.83 -8.34 -8.81
CA LYS A 95 18.98 -8.33 -10.01
C LYS A 95 17.89 -7.27 -9.90
N ILE A 96 17.20 -7.19 -8.76
CA ILE A 96 16.14 -6.20 -8.53
C ILE A 96 16.72 -4.79 -8.61
N SER A 97 17.87 -4.50 -7.98
CA SER A 97 18.51 -3.19 -8.05
C SER A 97 18.91 -2.81 -9.49
N THR A 98 19.45 -3.78 -10.25
CA THR A 98 19.79 -3.57 -11.67
C THR A 98 18.56 -3.26 -12.51
N TRP A 99 17.45 -3.97 -12.27
CA TRP A 99 16.18 -3.74 -12.97
C TRP A 99 15.58 -2.39 -12.57
N TYR A 100 15.66 -2.00 -11.31
CA TYR A 100 15.24 -0.69 -10.82
C TYR A 100 16.09 0.43 -11.42
N GLN A 101 17.42 0.27 -11.56
CA GLN A 101 18.26 1.25 -12.24
C GLN A 101 17.93 1.37 -13.74
N LYS A 102 17.57 0.25 -14.39
CA LYS A 102 17.30 0.22 -15.82
C LYS A 102 15.90 0.71 -16.20
N TYR A 103 14.88 0.34 -15.42
CA TYR A 103 13.47 0.62 -15.72
C TYR A 103 12.86 1.70 -14.80
N GLY A 104 13.52 2.06 -13.70
CA GLY A 104 13.16 3.16 -12.82
C GLY A 104 11.70 3.10 -12.35
N GLY A 105 11.03 4.25 -12.45
CA GLY A 105 9.64 4.42 -12.04
C GLY A 105 8.62 3.61 -12.84
N ILE A 106 8.93 3.18 -14.07
CA ILE A 106 8.00 2.37 -14.88
C ILE A 106 7.77 1.01 -14.23
N LEU A 107 8.82 0.41 -13.65
CA LEU A 107 8.73 -0.85 -12.94
C LEU A 107 7.80 -0.73 -11.72
N LEU A 108 7.89 0.37 -10.97
CA LEU A 108 7.03 0.66 -9.83
C LEU A 108 5.57 0.79 -10.25
N ILE A 109 5.29 1.53 -11.32
CA ILE A 109 3.93 1.71 -11.84
C ILE A 109 3.34 0.36 -12.24
N VAL A 110 4.04 -0.44 -13.05
CA VAL A 110 3.53 -1.74 -13.51
C VAL A 110 3.33 -2.70 -12.33
N ALA A 111 4.30 -2.77 -11.41
CA ALA A 111 4.24 -3.65 -10.25
C ALA A 111 3.12 -3.27 -9.27
N TYR A 112 2.73 -2.01 -9.22
CA TYR A 112 1.62 -1.54 -8.39
C TYR A 112 0.25 -2.02 -8.88
N PHE A 113 0.09 -2.25 -10.19
CA PHE A 113 -1.16 -2.79 -10.75
C PHE A 113 -1.30 -4.30 -10.58
N ILE A 114 -0.25 -5.01 -10.17
CA ILE A 114 -0.30 -6.46 -9.97
C ILE A 114 -0.68 -6.76 -8.51
N PRO A 115 -1.82 -7.45 -8.26
CA PRO A 115 -2.22 -7.85 -6.91
C PRO A 115 -1.13 -8.70 -6.25
N GLY A 116 -0.92 -8.52 -4.94
CA GLY A 116 0.16 -9.18 -4.20
C GLY A 116 1.52 -8.50 -4.37
N ILE A 117 1.94 -8.18 -5.60
CA ILE A 117 3.22 -7.49 -5.86
C ILE A 117 3.19 -6.06 -5.32
N ARG A 118 2.05 -5.35 -5.48
CA ARG A 118 1.87 -3.96 -5.02
C ARG A 118 2.18 -3.71 -3.54
N HIS A 119 2.03 -4.72 -2.69
CA HIS A 119 2.33 -4.58 -1.26
C HIS A 119 3.85 -4.56 -1.04
N ILE A 120 4.61 -5.24 -1.89
CA ILE A 120 6.06 -5.40 -1.78
C ILE A 120 6.81 -4.26 -2.48
N THR A 121 6.20 -3.58 -3.45
CA THR A 121 6.83 -2.47 -4.20
C THR A 121 7.28 -1.33 -3.29
N GLY A 122 6.47 -0.95 -2.30
CA GLY A 122 6.82 0.10 -1.33
C GLY A 122 8.08 -0.25 -0.55
N TYR A 123 8.18 -1.49 -0.05
CA TYR A 123 9.36 -1.97 0.66
C TYR A 123 10.60 -2.02 -0.23
N PHE A 124 10.47 -2.57 -1.45
CA PHE A 124 11.61 -2.64 -2.37
C PHE A 124 12.14 -1.27 -2.77
N SER A 125 11.26 -0.30 -3.07
CA SER A 125 11.67 1.08 -3.37
C SER A 125 12.49 1.67 -2.22
N GLY A 126 12.05 1.44 -0.97
CA GLY A 126 12.77 1.86 0.22
C GLY A 126 14.14 1.20 0.37
N MET A 127 14.23 -0.12 0.14
CA MET A 127 15.47 -0.89 0.24
C MET A 127 16.48 -0.48 -0.83
N THR A 128 16.03 -0.24 -2.07
CA THR A 128 16.90 0.15 -3.19
C THR A 128 17.25 1.64 -3.20
N LYS A 129 16.67 2.44 -2.30
CA LYS A 129 16.81 3.91 -2.25
C LYS A 129 16.54 4.58 -3.60
N VAL A 130 15.48 4.13 -4.27
CA VAL A 130 14.99 4.73 -5.52
C VAL A 130 13.76 5.55 -5.20
#